data_AF-A0A8X6G240-F1
#
_entry.id   AF-A0A8X6G240-F1
#
_cell.length_a   1.000
_cell.length_b   1.000
_cell.length_c   1.000
_cell.angle_alpha   90.00
_cell.angle_beta   90.00
_cell.angle_gamma   90.00
#
_symmetry.space_group_name_H-M   'P 1'
#
loop_
_entity.id
_entity.type
_entity.pdbx_description
1 polymer ?
#
loop_
_entity_poly.entity_id
_entity_poly.type
_entity_poly.pdbx_seq_one_letter_code
_entity_poly.pdbx_strand_id
1 'polypeptide(L)'
;MTLFHFANCIALAYAPYFMTYKCSGLAEYGVFWKCIQAGAIYLVTQLCKMLLLATFFPATDLTSLGRMETVTELLKNTVDVADLIGLHIVMTKFAGKGETKFLVAGLGWASAELLMTRLVPLWVGARNVEFDWKYLQMSFDSNINLVHHITTATLIWLWSRHDLRRTHLPVVMVLLAIGCYRPVITELFHSILGFGTWSILAIKASSAISVALLSMHIYYSLTQGLNSYY
;
A
#
# COMPACT_ATOMS: atom_id res chain seq x y z
N MET A 1 -11.51 29.01 8.84
CA MET A 1 -10.96 28.49 7.57
C MET A 1 -10.11 27.24 7.78
N THR A 2 -9.28 27.17 8.81
CA THR A 2 -8.42 26.02 9.14
C THR A 2 -9.12 24.66 9.29
N LEU A 3 -10.20 24.60 10.09
CA LEU A 3 -11.01 23.38 10.24
C LEU A 3 -11.67 22.92 8.93
N PHE A 4 -11.98 23.85 8.03
CA PHE A 4 -12.58 23.53 6.74
C PHE A 4 -11.59 22.83 5.82
N HIS A 5 -10.35 23.32 5.72
CA HIS A 5 -9.30 22.67 4.93
C HIS A 5 -8.94 21.29 5.47
N PHE A 6 -8.89 21.16 6.80
CA PHE A 6 -8.67 19.88 7.46
C PHE A 6 -9.78 18.86 7.15
N ALA A 7 -11.04 19.26 7.36
CA ALA A 7 -12.19 18.41 7.09
C ALA A 7 -12.23 17.99 5.62
N ASN A 8 -11.92 18.89 4.68
CA ASN A 8 -11.86 18.57 3.25
C ASN A 8 -10.74 17.58 2.92
N CYS A 9 -9.54 17.74 3.48
CA CYS A 9 -8.43 16.81 3.24
C CYS A 9 -8.72 15.43 3.84
N ILE A 10 -9.26 15.37 5.06
CA ILE A 10 -9.69 14.10 5.67
C ILE A 10 -10.81 13.47 4.86
N ALA A 11 -11.82 14.23 4.45
CA ALA A 11 -12.91 13.70 3.64
C ALA A 11 -12.38 13.15 2.31
N LEU A 12 -11.48 13.87 1.65
CA LEU A 12 -10.85 13.43 0.40
C LEU A 12 -10.01 12.16 0.57
N ALA A 13 -9.30 12.03 1.69
CA ALA A 13 -8.48 10.86 1.99
C ALA A 13 -9.32 9.65 2.44
N TYR A 14 -10.36 9.85 3.25
CA TYR A 14 -11.13 8.77 3.87
C TYR A 14 -12.33 8.31 3.02
N ALA A 15 -12.90 9.18 2.17
CA ALA A 15 -14.08 8.83 1.39
C ALA A 15 -13.87 7.57 0.52
N PRO A 16 -12.74 7.37 -0.18
CA PRO A 16 -12.53 6.14 -0.96
C PRO A 16 -12.42 4.88 -0.09
N TYR A 17 -11.88 4.97 1.12
CA TYR A 17 -11.80 3.86 2.07
C TYR A 17 -13.20 3.47 2.56
N PHE A 18 -14.05 4.46 2.86
CA PHE A 18 -15.42 4.22 3.27
C PHE A 18 -16.27 3.65 2.11
N MET A 19 -16.11 4.19 0.90
CA MET A 19 -16.81 3.71 -0.30
C MET A 19 -16.41 2.26 -0.63
N THR A 20 -15.12 1.92 -0.61
CA THR A 20 -14.67 0.54 -0.83
C THR A 20 -15.21 -0.42 0.24
N TYR A 21 -15.25 -0.02 1.52
CA TYR A 21 -15.84 -0.85 2.57
C TYR A 21 -17.34 -1.14 2.34
N LYS A 22 -18.11 -0.13 1.91
CA LYS A 22 -19.55 -0.25 1.69
C LYS A 22 -19.90 -0.93 0.37
N CYS A 23 -19.31 -0.49 -0.74
CA CYS A 23 -19.64 -0.94 -2.09
C CYS A 23 -19.14 -2.37 -2.39
N SER A 24 -18.14 -2.86 -1.67
CA SER A 24 -17.65 -4.24 -1.84
C SER A 24 -18.39 -5.27 -0.98
N GLY A 25 -19.47 -4.87 -0.29
CA GLY A 25 -20.30 -5.79 0.52
C GLY A 25 -19.64 -6.26 1.83
N LEU A 26 -18.45 -5.78 2.20
CA LEU A 26 -17.78 -6.16 3.46
C LEU A 26 -18.63 -5.85 4.70
N ALA A 27 -19.44 -4.80 4.61
CA ALA A 27 -20.37 -4.41 5.67
C ALA A 27 -21.44 -5.49 5.94
N GLU A 28 -21.89 -6.21 4.92
CA GLU A 28 -22.92 -7.26 5.04
C GLU A 28 -22.36 -8.52 5.70
N TYR A 29 -21.10 -8.82 5.43
CA TYR A 29 -20.39 -9.96 6.02
C TYR A 29 -19.92 -9.69 7.47
N GLY A 30 -20.18 -8.52 8.04
CA GLY A 30 -19.80 -8.18 9.42
C GLY A 30 -18.28 -8.18 9.66
N VAL A 31 -17.48 -7.93 8.63
CA VAL A 31 -16.03 -8.16 8.62
C VAL A 31 -15.22 -7.02 9.25
N PHE A 32 -15.90 -6.02 9.83
CA PHE A 32 -15.30 -4.85 10.46
C PHE A 32 -14.19 -5.23 11.46
N TRP A 33 -14.47 -6.20 12.33
CA TRP A 33 -13.50 -6.63 13.36
C TRP A 33 -12.25 -7.28 12.77
N LYS A 34 -12.40 -8.00 11.65
CA LYS A 34 -11.27 -8.60 10.94
C LYS A 34 -10.44 -7.53 10.23
N CYS A 35 -11.08 -6.46 9.73
CA CYS A 35 -10.39 -5.29 9.19
C CYS A 35 -9.55 -4.59 10.28
N ILE A 36 -10.11 -4.39 11.48
CA ILE A 36 -9.37 -3.87 12.65
C ILE A 36 -8.20 -4.78 13.00
N GLN A 37 -8.42 -6.10 13.04
CA GLN A 37 -7.36 -7.06 13.33
C GLN A 37 -6.23 -7.02 12.29
N ALA A 38 -6.55 -6.85 11.00
CA ALA A 38 -5.56 -6.62 9.96
C ALA A 38 -4.74 -5.35 10.20
N GLY A 39 -5.41 -4.25 10.57
CA GLY A 39 -4.76 -3.01 10.96
C GLY A 39 -3.88 -3.14 12.21
N ALA A 40 -4.28 -3.94 13.20
CA ALA A 40 -3.46 -4.22 14.37
C ALA A 40 -2.18 -5.00 14.00
N ILE A 41 -2.28 -5.96 13.07
CA ILE A 41 -1.10 -6.67 12.57
C ILE A 41 -0.16 -5.70 11.83
N TYR A 42 -0.70 -4.76 11.03
CA TYR A 42 0.08 -3.69 10.42
C TYR A 42 0.87 -2.88 11.45
N LEU A 43 0.25 -2.51 12.58
CA LEU A 43 0.96 -1.76 13.63
C LEU A 43 2.15 -2.53 14.19
N VAL A 44 1.95 -3.83 14.45
CA VAL A 44 3.02 -4.69 14.98
C VAL A 44 4.14 -4.85 13.95
N THR A 45 3.81 -5.07 12.67
CA THR A 45 4.83 -5.18 11.61
C THR A 45 5.59 -3.88 11.42
N GLN A 46 4.89 -2.74 11.43
CA GLN A 46 5.51 -1.44 11.28
C GLN A 46 6.42 -1.09 12.47
N LEU A 47 6.03 -1.42 13.70
CA LEU A 47 6.89 -1.25 14.88
C LEU A 47 8.14 -2.14 14.79
N CYS A 48 7.98 -3.40 14.40
CA CYS A 48 9.10 -4.32 14.20
C CYS A 48 10.07 -3.79 13.12
N LYS A 49 9.53 -3.35 11.99
CA LYS A 49 10.28 -2.74 10.89
C LYS A 49 11.07 -1.52 11.34
N MET A 50 10.46 -0.60 12.09
CA MET A 50 11.15 0.58 12.60
C MET A 50 12.26 0.22 13.60
N LEU A 51 12.05 -0.81 14.44
CA LEU A 51 13.08 -1.30 15.36
C LEU A 51 14.28 -1.92 14.61
N LEU A 52 14.00 -2.73 13.57
CA LEU A 52 15.05 -3.31 12.72
C LEU A 52 15.83 -2.22 11.99
N LEU A 53 15.14 -1.24 11.42
CA LEU A 53 15.79 -0.10 10.75
C LEU A 53 16.67 0.69 11.74
N ALA A 54 16.19 0.96 12.95
CA ALA A 54 16.95 1.71 13.95
C ALA A 54 18.16 0.95 14.51
N THR A 55 18.10 -0.39 14.57
CA THR A 55 19.18 -1.22 15.12
C THR A 55 20.26 -1.56 14.11
N PHE A 56 19.89 -1.90 12.88
CA PHE A 56 20.83 -2.29 11.82
C PHE A 56 21.31 -1.12 10.96
N PHE A 57 20.51 -0.05 10.86
CA PHE A 57 20.85 1.18 10.15
C PHE A 57 20.77 2.37 11.11
N PRO A 58 21.59 2.41 12.17
CA PRO A 58 21.70 3.60 13.00
C PRO A 58 22.11 4.78 12.11
N ALA A 59 21.69 6.00 12.48
CA ALA A 59 22.09 7.23 11.81
C ALA A 59 23.58 7.52 12.07
N THR A 60 24.48 6.66 11.60
CA THR A 60 25.91 6.95 11.53
C THR A 60 26.16 7.77 10.27
N ASP A 61 26.83 8.91 10.43
CA ASP A 61 27.22 9.89 9.40
C ASP A 61 27.95 9.25 8.21
N LEU A 62 27.21 8.62 7.28
CA LEU A 62 27.74 8.06 6.04
C LEU A 62 27.67 9.09 4.91
N THR A 63 27.93 10.36 5.25
CA THR A 63 27.75 11.54 4.39
C THR A 63 28.92 11.78 3.43
N SER A 64 29.72 10.77 3.07
CA SER A 64 30.97 11.01 2.32
C SER A 64 31.26 10.10 1.13
N LEU A 65 30.37 9.19 0.73
CA LEU A 65 30.58 8.43 -0.51
C LEU A 65 29.24 8.04 -1.15
N GLY A 66 28.77 8.79 -2.15
CA GLY A 66 27.47 8.63 -2.83
C GLY A 66 27.21 7.27 -3.51
N ARG A 67 28.11 6.29 -3.40
CA ARG A 67 27.89 4.89 -3.79
C ARG A 67 27.35 4.02 -2.65
N MET A 68 27.51 4.44 -1.39
CA MET A 68 26.95 3.71 -0.24
C MET A 68 25.51 4.13 0.09
N GLU A 69 25.05 5.30 -0.35
CA GLU A 69 23.65 5.73 -0.20
C GLU A 69 22.69 4.81 -0.94
N THR A 70 22.95 4.52 -2.21
CA THR A 70 22.07 3.65 -3.03
C THR A 70 22.02 2.21 -2.53
N VAL A 71 23.14 1.68 -2.02
CA VAL A 71 23.18 0.34 -1.40
C VAL A 71 22.39 0.34 -0.10
N THR A 72 22.51 1.40 0.71
CA THR A 72 21.77 1.54 1.97
C THR A 72 20.27 1.70 1.74
N GLU A 73 19.85 2.48 0.73
CA GLU A 73 18.46 2.60 0.29
C GLU A 73 17.90 1.25 -0.18
N LEU A 74 18.68 0.50 -0.97
CA LEU A 74 18.29 -0.82 -1.44
C LEU A 74 18.12 -1.80 -0.27
N LEU A 75 19.02 -1.76 0.72
CA LEU A 75 18.89 -2.54 1.95
C LEU A 75 17.67 -2.12 2.78
N LYS A 76 17.39 -0.83 2.92
CA LYS A 76 16.16 -0.36 3.61
C LYS A 76 14.91 -0.92 2.91
N ASN A 77 14.90 -0.92 1.58
CA ASN A 77 13.81 -1.50 0.80
C ASN A 77 13.70 -3.02 0.92
N THR A 78 14.77 -3.75 1.26
CA THR A 78 14.62 -5.18 1.61
C THR A 78 13.83 -5.37 2.90
N VAL A 79 13.85 -4.42 3.82
CA VAL A 79 13.02 -4.45 5.03
C VAL A 79 11.54 -4.25 4.69
N ASP A 80 11.21 -3.55 3.59
CA ASP A 80 9.83 -3.41 3.10
C ASP A 80 9.23 -4.75 2.64
N VAL A 81 10.04 -5.78 2.36
CA VAL A 81 9.55 -7.14 2.08
C VAL A 81 8.84 -7.72 3.31
N ALA A 82 9.16 -7.27 4.52
CA ALA A 82 8.47 -7.67 5.74
C ALA A 82 6.96 -7.31 5.71
N ASP A 83 6.58 -6.25 4.99
CA ASP A 83 5.18 -5.86 4.85
C ASP A 83 4.39 -6.88 4.00
N LEU A 84 5.03 -7.51 2.99
CA LEU A 84 4.43 -8.62 2.25
C LEU A 84 4.20 -9.84 3.14
N ILE A 85 5.16 -10.15 4.01
CA ILE A 85 5.05 -11.26 4.98
C ILE A 85 3.90 -10.97 5.95
N GLY A 86 3.80 -9.72 6.43
CA GLY A 86 2.70 -9.26 7.26
C GLY A 86 1.34 -9.48 6.60
N LEU A 87 1.16 -9.00 5.38
CA LEU A 87 -0.07 -9.22 4.60
C LEU A 87 -0.39 -10.70 4.38
N HIS A 88 0.62 -11.54 4.13
CA HIS A 88 0.42 -12.98 4.02
C HIS A 88 -0.06 -13.61 5.34
N ILE A 89 0.51 -13.21 6.48
CA ILE A 89 0.06 -13.65 7.81
C ILE A 89 -1.39 -13.22 8.06
N VAL A 90 -1.76 -11.98 7.72
CA VAL A 90 -3.14 -11.50 7.85
C VAL A 90 -4.11 -12.41 7.09
N MET A 91 -3.79 -12.76 5.84
CA MET A 91 -4.65 -13.60 5.00
C MET A 91 -4.75 -15.06 5.46
N THR A 92 -3.70 -15.60 6.08
CA THR A 92 -3.73 -16.97 6.63
C THR A 92 -4.54 -17.05 7.93
N LYS A 93 -4.60 -15.97 8.72
CA LYS A 93 -5.39 -15.90 9.96
C LYS A 93 -6.90 -15.79 9.74
N PHE A 94 -7.33 -15.37 8.55
CA PHE A 94 -8.75 -15.25 8.22
C PHE A 94 -9.23 -16.41 7.35
N ALA A 95 -10.23 -17.15 7.85
CA ALA A 95 -11.01 -18.10 7.05
C ALA A 95 -12.19 -17.36 6.38
N GLY A 96 -12.44 -17.65 5.10
CA GLY A 96 -13.45 -16.94 4.31
C GLY A 96 -13.28 -17.18 2.80
N LYS A 97 -14.21 -16.66 1.99
CA LYS A 97 -14.08 -16.65 0.52
C LYS A 97 -12.82 -15.87 0.12
N GLY A 98 -12.13 -16.34 -0.92
CA GLY A 98 -10.88 -15.71 -1.39
C GLY A 98 -11.01 -14.21 -1.63
N GLU A 99 -12.10 -13.81 -2.28
CA GLU A 99 -12.45 -12.42 -2.60
C GLU A 99 -12.51 -11.50 -1.38
N THR A 100 -13.10 -11.97 -0.28
CA THR A 100 -13.21 -11.17 0.93
C THR A 100 -11.90 -11.15 1.71
N LYS A 101 -11.08 -12.21 1.63
CA LYS A 101 -9.80 -12.28 2.36
C LYS A 101 -8.82 -11.20 1.95
N PHE A 102 -8.45 -11.13 0.67
CA PHE A 102 -7.45 -10.15 0.22
C PHE A 102 -7.98 -8.73 0.35
N LEU A 103 -9.29 -8.52 0.18
CA LEU A 103 -9.89 -7.19 0.23
C LEU A 103 -9.93 -6.65 1.66
N VAL A 104 -10.25 -7.49 2.65
CA VAL A 104 -10.17 -7.13 4.08
C VAL A 104 -8.73 -6.89 4.51
N ALA A 105 -7.79 -7.74 4.06
CA ALA A 105 -6.38 -7.58 4.38
C ALA A 105 -5.83 -6.26 3.82
N GLY A 106 -6.05 -5.99 2.52
CA GLY A 106 -5.58 -4.77 1.86
C GLY A 106 -6.23 -3.50 2.40
N LEU A 107 -7.56 -3.49 2.59
CA LEU A 107 -8.28 -2.34 3.13
C LEU A 107 -7.91 -2.06 4.59
N GLY A 108 -7.80 -3.10 5.43
CA GLY A 108 -7.40 -2.97 6.83
C GLY A 108 -5.97 -2.47 6.98
N TRP A 109 -5.06 -2.97 6.15
CA TRP A 109 -3.68 -2.51 6.10
C TRP A 109 -3.59 -1.04 5.68
N ALA A 110 -4.21 -0.68 4.55
CA ALA A 110 -4.19 0.68 4.04
C ALA A 110 -4.85 1.68 5.00
N SER A 111 -5.96 1.30 5.64
CA SER A 111 -6.65 2.19 6.58
C SER A 111 -5.83 2.43 7.84
N ALA A 112 -5.13 1.41 8.35
CA ALA A 112 -4.21 1.58 9.46
C ALA A 112 -3.00 2.45 9.07
N GLU A 113 -2.47 2.28 7.86
CA GLU A 113 -1.41 3.15 7.33
C GLU A 113 -1.87 4.61 7.22
N LEU A 114 -3.04 4.88 6.64
CA LEU A 114 -3.62 6.22 6.55
C LEU A 114 -3.73 6.86 7.94
N LEU A 115 -4.32 6.15 8.91
CA LEU A 115 -4.53 6.65 10.26
C LEU A 115 -3.20 6.95 10.97
N MET A 116 -2.21 6.08 10.85
CA MET A 116 -0.95 6.27 11.56
C MET A 116 -0.02 7.29 10.89
N THR A 117 -0.01 7.34 9.56
CA THR A 117 0.99 8.13 8.83
C THR A 117 0.48 9.51 8.43
N ARG A 118 -0.83 9.69 8.24
CA ARG A 118 -1.40 10.92 7.66
C ARG A 118 -2.28 11.71 8.62
N LEU A 119 -2.86 11.08 9.64
CA LEU A 119 -3.74 11.79 10.59
C LEU A 119 -3.00 12.87 11.37
N VAL A 120 -1.78 12.59 11.86
CA VAL A 120 -0.97 13.57 12.60
C VAL A 120 -0.51 14.72 11.71
N PRO A 121 0.10 14.51 10.52
CA PRO A 121 0.46 15.61 9.63
C PRO A 121 -0.73 16.46 9.18
N LEU A 122 -1.89 15.85 8.89
CA LEU A 122 -3.09 16.60 8.52
C LEU A 122 -3.64 17.41 9.71
N TRP A 123 -3.62 16.85 10.92
CA TRP A 123 -4.06 17.53 12.14
C TRP A 123 -3.16 18.72 12.49
N VAL A 124 -1.83 18.54 12.43
CA VAL A 124 -0.88 19.63 12.68
C VAL A 124 -0.96 20.67 11.57
N GLY A 125 -1.14 20.23 10.31
CA GLY A 125 -1.33 21.11 9.16
C GLY A 125 -2.56 22.00 9.29
N ALA A 126 -3.64 21.47 9.88
CA ALA A 126 -4.85 22.22 10.18
C ALA A 126 -4.63 23.37 11.18
N ARG A 127 -3.56 23.37 11.98
CA ARG A 127 -3.30 24.45 12.94
C ARG A 127 -2.66 25.68 12.29
N ASN A 128 -2.12 25.54 11.08
CA ASN A 128 -1.49 26.64 10.36
C ASN A 128 -2.55 27.53 9.71
N VAL A 129 -2.27 28.84 9.64
CA VAL A 129 -3.21 29.86 9.12
C VAL A 129 -3.30 29.81 7.58
N GLU A 130 -2.25 29.32 6.91
CA GLU A 130 -2.14 29.24 5.46
C GLU A 130 -2.26 27.79 4.97
N PHE A 131 -2.95 27.59 3.85
CA PHE A 131 -3.19 26.26 3.28
C PHE A 131 -2.12 25.90 2.25
N ASP A 132 -1.37 24.83 2.52
CA ASP A 132 -0.40 24.27 1.60
C ASP A 132 -0.97 23.16 0.70
N TRP A 133 -0.57 23.18 -0.57
CA TRP A 133 -0.91 22.14 -1.56
C TRP A 133 -0.36 20.76 -1.16
N LYS A 134 0.61 20.73 -0.25
CA LYS A 134 1.19 19.52 0.33
C LYS A 134 0.14 18.61 0.99
N TYR A 135 -0.82 19.16 1.72
CA TYR A 135 -1.85 18.36 2.41
C TYR A 135 -2.85 17.75 1.43
N LEU A 136 -3.13 18.47 0.34
CA LEU A 136 -3.95 17.96 -0.76
C LEU A 136 -3.25 16.80 -1.47
N GLN A 137 -1.96 16.97 -1.80
CA GLN A 137 -1.13 15.93 -2.39
C GLN A 137 -1.04 14.69 -1.49
N MET A 138 -0.87 14.89 -0.19
CA MET A 138 -0.84 13.82 0.80
C MET A 138 -2.16 13.03 0.85
N SER A 139 -3.29 13.71 0.69
CA SER A 139 -4.61 13.08 0.65
C SER A 139 -4.77 12.22 -0.62
N PHE A 140 -4.33 12.72 -1.78
CA PHE A 140 -4.31 11.94 -3.03
C PHE A 140 -3.33 10.77 -2.97
N ASP A 141 -2.13 10.95 -2.41
CA ASP A 141 -1.14 9.88 -2.23
C ASP A 141 -1.72 8.73 -1.39
N SER A 142 -2.53 9.06 -0.39
CA SER A 142 -3.22 8.05 0.44
C SER A 142 -4.26 7.23 -0.34
N ASN A 143 -4.95 7.85 -1.30
CA ASN A 143 -5.90 7.15 -2.16
C ASN A 143 -5.18 6.24 -3.16
N ILE A 144 -4.02 6.66 -3.67
CA ILE A 144 -3.16 5.83 -4.52
C ILE A 144 -2.61 4.64 -3.72
N ASN A 145 -2.18 4.87 -2.47
CA ASN A 145 -1.69 3.81 -1.60
C ASN A 145 -2.79 2.80 -1.27
N LEU A 146 -4.05 3.24 -1.08
CA LEU A 146 -5.19 2.31 -0.92
C LEU A 146 -5.27 1.30 -2.08
N VAL A 147 -5.28 1.80 -3.31
CA VAL A 147 -5.33 0.96 -4.52
C VAL A 147 -4.12 0.03 -4.57
N HIS A 148 -2.93 0.55 -4.22
CA HIS A 148 -1.71 -0.22 -4.18
C HIS A 148 -1.78 -1.36 -3.15
N HIS A 149 -2.17 -1.14 -1.90
CA HIS A 149 -2.25 -2.21 -0.89
C HIS A 149 -3.29 -3.26 -1.22
N ILE A 150 -4.46 -2.86 -1.74
CA ILE A 150 -5.46 -3.83 -2.21
C ILE A 150 -4.87 -4.70 -3.32
N THR A 151 -4.17 -4.09 -4.27
CA THR A 151 -3.52 -4.81 -5.38
C THR A 151 -2.37 -5.70 -4.91
N THR A 152 -1.57 -5.25 -3.94
CA THR A 152 -0.50 -6.06 -3.37
C THR A 152 -1.09 -7.24 -2.61
N ALA A 153 -2.18 -7.05 -1.86
CA ALA A 153 -2.90 -8.15 -1.20
C ALA A 153 -3.48 -9.16 -2.21
N THR A 154 -4.05 -8.70 -3.34
CA THR A 154 -4.53 -9.61 -4.39
C THR A 154 -3.40 -10.41 -5.01
N LEU A 155 -2.25 -9.77 -5.28
CA LEU A 155 -1.08 -10.45 -5.85
C LEU A 155 -0.48 -11.48 -4.90
N ILE A 156 -0.34 -11.17 -3.60
CA ILE A 156 0.14 -12.14 -2.60
C ILE A 156 -0.85 -13.31 -2.49
N TRP A 157 -2.16 -13.04 -2.54
CA TRP A 157 -3.17 -14.09 -2.50
C TRP A 157 -3.11 -14.99 -3.74
N LEU A 158 -2.95 -14.42 -4.93
CA LEU A 158 -2.75 -15.16 -6.19
C LEU A 158 -1.47 -16.00 -6.15
N TRP A 159 -0.39 -15.46 -5.61
CA TRP A 159 0.89 -16.16 -5.46
C TRP A 159 0.81 -17.36 -4.51
N SER A 160 0.09 -17.22 -3.40
CA SER A 160 -0.09 -18.28 -2.41
C SER A 160 -0.97 -19.44 -2.90
N ARG A 161 -1.64 -19.30 -4.05
CA ARG A 161 -2.63 -20.25 -4.53
C ARG A 161 -2.00 -21.31 -5.42
N HIS A 162 -2.34 -22.58 -5.18
CA HIS A 162 -1.83 -23.71 -5.97
C HIS A 162 -2.54 -23.89 -7.33
N ASP A 163 -3.75 -23.35 -7.51
CA ASP A 163 -4.56 -23.51 -8.73
C ASP A 163 -4.15 -22.57 -9.89
N LEU A 164 -3.20 -21.66 -9.65
CA LEU A 164 -2.80 -20.69 -10.67
C LEU A 164 -1.94 -21.37 -11.75
N ARG A 165 -2.23 -21.10 -13.03
CA ARG A 165 -1.42 -21.60 -14.14
C ARG A 165 0.04 -21.20 -13.93
N ARG A 166 0.96 -22.15 -14.09
CA ARG A 166 2.41 -21.90 -13.90
C ARG A 166 2.95 -20.75 -14.74
N THR A 167 2.33 -20.44 -15.87
CA THR A 167 2.68 -19.31 -16.74
C THR A 167 2.42 -17.95 -16.11
N HIS A 168 1.39 -17.79 -15.27
CA HIS A 168 1.05 -16.51 -14.64
C HIS A 168 1.84 -16.25 -13.35
N LEU A 169 2.40 -17.30 -12.73
CA LEU A 169 3.18 -17.20 -11.49
C LEU A 169 4.41 -16.26 -11.62
N PRO A 170 5.28 -16.36 -12.65
CA PRO A 170 6.40 -15.42 -12.79
C PRO A 170 5.94 -13.97 -13.00
N VAL A 171 4.81 -13.77 -13.68
CA VAL A 171 4.23 -12.43 -13.87
C VAL A 171 3.80 -11.83 -12.52
N VAL A 172 3.12 -12.62 -11.67
CA VAL A 172 2.74 -12.18 -10.32
C VAL A 172 3.97 -11.82 -9.49
N MET A 173 5.06 -12.61 -9.56
CA MET A 173 6.31 -12.33 -8.85
C MET A 173 6.97 -11.03 -9.31
N VAL A 174 7.01 -10.78 -10.62
CA VAL A 174 7.54 -9.52 -11.18
C VAL A 174 6.70 -8.33 -10.73
N LEU A 175 5.37 -8.44 -10.75
CA LEU A 175 4.49 -7.37 -10.28
C LEU A 175 4.64 -7.09 -8.77
N LEU A 176 4.82 -8.13 -7.94
CA LEU A 176 5.12 -7.97 -6.52
C LEU A 176 6.47 -7.27 -6.29
N ALA A 177 7.50 -7.65 -7.04
CA ALA A 177 8.81 -7.00 -6.96
C ALA A 177 8.72 -5.51 -7.33
N ILE A 178 8.04 -5.18 -8.44
CA ILE A 178 7.80 -3.79 -8.85
C ILE A 178 7.04 -3.02 -7.75
N GLY A 179 6.09 -3.67 -7.09
CA GLY A 179 5.36 -3.09 -5.96
C GLY A 179 6.26 -2.73 -4.78
N CYS A 180 7.12 -3.65 -4.33
CA CYS A 180 8.03 -3.43 -3.20
C CYS A 180 9.09 -2.35 -3.47
N TYR A 181 9.61 -2.29 -4.70
CA TYR A 181 10.65 -1.31 -5.07
C TYR A 181 10.07 0.03 -5.56
N ARG A 182 8.75 0.22 -5.48
CA ARG A 182 8.09 1.50 -5.82
C ARG A 182 8.74 2.73 -5.15
N PRO A 183 9.10 2.73 -3.84
CA PRO A 183 9.73 3.89 -3.21
C PRO A 183 11.04 4.29 -3.90
N VAL A 184 11.93 3.31 -4.16
CA VAL A 184 13.20 3.52 -4.88
C VAL A 184 12.96 4.04 -6.28
N ILE A 185 11.98 3.48 -7.00
CA ILE A 185 11.61 3.97 -8.34
C ILE A 185 11.20 5.44 -8.26
N THR A 186 10.37 5.82 -7.29
CA THR A 186 9.92 7.22 -7.14
C THR A 186 11.05 8.16 -6.74
N GLU A 187 12.01 7.71 -5.95
CA GLU A 187 13.19 8.48 -5.55
C GLU A 187 14.14 8.70 -6.74
N LEU A 188 14.36 7.68 -7.56
CA LEU A 188 15.11 7.79 -8.81
C LEU A 188 14.47 8.79 -9.78
N PHE A 189 13.14 8.77 -9.92
CA PHE A 189 12.41 9.74 -10.73
C PHE A 189 12.56 11.18 -10.21
N HIS A 190 12.63 11.37 -8.89
CA HIS A 190 12.84 12.69 -8.31
C HIS A 190 14.29 13.17 -8.49
N SER A 191 15.26 12.31 -8.19
CA SER A 191 16.69 12.65 -8.17
C SER A 191 17.28 12.83 -9.58
N ILE A 192 16.92 11.95 -10.53
CA ILE A 192 17.52 11.94 -11.87
C ILE A 192 16.79 12.90 -12.82
N LEU A 193 15.46 12.93 -12.77
CA LEU A 193 14.64 13.69 -13.73
C LEU A 193 14.17 15.04 -13.17
N GLY A 194 14.40 15.33 -11.89
CA GLY A 194 14.00 16.58 -11.25
C GLY A 194 12.49 16.81 -11.27
N PHE A 195 11.69 15.74 -11.35
CA PHE A 195 10.25 15.86 -11.46
C PHE A 195 9.65 16.53 -10.22
N GLY A 196 8.71 17.46 -10.46
CA GLY A 196 7.94 18.12 -9.41
C GLY A 196 7.00 17.16 -8.67
N THR A 197 6.44 17.61 -7.56
CA THR A 197 5.63 16.75 -6.68
C THR A 197 4.34 16.26 -7.34
N TRP A 198 3.71 17.07 -8.19
CA TRP A 198 2.52 16.68 -8.96
C TRP A 198 2.80 15.61 -10.02
N SER A 199 3.93 15.70 -10.72
CA SER A 199 4.36 14.68 -11.69
C SER A 199 4.67 13.35 -11.01
N ILE A 200 5.31 13.37 -9.84
CA ILE A 200 5.59 12.16 -9.06
C ILE A 200 4.28 11.50 -8.62
N LEU A 201 3.30 12.29 -8.17
CA LEU A 201 1.98 11.80 -7.82
C LEU A 201 1.28 11.12 -9.02
N ALA A 202 1.39 11.72 -10.22
CA ALA A 202 0.83 11.15 -11.44
C ALA A 202 1.50 9.82 -11.83
N ILE A 203 2.83 9.73 -11.72
CA ILE A 203 3.60 8.49 -11.98
C ILE A 203 3.23 7.39 -10.96
N LYS A 204 3.05 7.78 -9.69
CA LYS A 204 2.56 6.89 -8.64
C LYS A 204 1.16 6.37 -8.94
N ALA A 205 0.26 7.21 -9.43
CA ALA A 205 -1.09 6.83 -9.79
C ALA A 205 -1.10 5.90 -11.01
N SER A 206 -0.37 6.25 -12.07
CA SER A 206 -0.31 5.44 -13.30
C SER A 206 0.26 4.05 -13.03
N SER A 207 1.36 3.96 -12.29
CA SER A 207 1.95 2.67 -11.90
C SER A 207 1.00 1.82 -11.06
N ALA A 208 0.31 2.40 -10.07
CA ALA A 208 -0.67 1.68 -9.25
C ALA A 208 -1.84 1.14 -10.10
N ILE A 209 -2.37 1.96 -11.02
CA ILE A 209 -3.45 1.57 -11.93
C ILE A 209 -3.00 0.45 -12.87
N SER A 210 -1.81 0.57 -13.48
CA SER A 210 -1.29 -0.45 -14.39
C SER A 210 -1.14 -1.81 -13.68
N VAL A 211 -0.58 -1.84 -12.47
CA VAL A 211 -0.46 -3.08 -11.69
C VAL A 211 -1.83 -3.62 -11.28
N ALA A 212 -2.77 -2.75 -10.91
CA ALA A 212 -4.15 -3.14 -10.55
C ALA A 212 -4.89 -3.79 -11.73
N LEU A 213 -4.80 -3.20 -12.93
CA LEU A 213 -5.42 -3.75 -14.15
C LEU A 213 -4.81 -5.11 -14.53
N LEU A 214 -3.50 -5.27 -14.42
CA LEU A 214 -2.83 -6.55 -14.67
C LEU A 214 -3.24 -7.61 -13.63
N SER A 215 -3.29 -7.25 -12.35
CA SER A 215 -3.78 -8.15 -11.29
C SER A 215 -5.23 -8.56 -11.53
N MET A 216 -6.08 -7.63 -11.96
CA MET A 216 -7.48 -7.90 -12.28
C MET A 216 -7.61 -8.85 -13.48
N HIS A 217 -6.82 -8.66 -14.53
CA HIS A 217 -6.79 -9.55 -15.69
C HIS A 217 -6.38 -10.98 -15.30
N ILE A 218 -5.35 -11.14 -14.47
CA ILE A 218 -4.92 -12.45 -13.96
C ILE A 218 -6.03 -13.07 -13.11
N TYR A 219 -6.66 -12.30 -12.22
CA TYR A 219 -7.78 -12.77 -11.40
C TYR A 219 -8.96 -13.27 -12.26
N TYR A 220 -9.35 -12.50 -13.28
CA TYR A 220 -10.43 -12.89 -14.19
C TYR A 220 -10.10 -14.16 -14.98
N SER A 221 -8.86 -14.29 -15.46
CA SER A 221 -8.40 -15.49 -16.17
C SER A 221 -8.47 -16.75 -15.32
N LEU A 222 -8.22 -16.63 -14.00
CA LEU A 222 -8.34 -17.72 -13.04
C LEU A 222 -9.81 -18.12 -12.85
N THR A 223 -10.71 -17.15 -12.69
CA THR A 223 -12.14 -17.42 -12.51
C THR A 223 -12.76 -18.06 -13.75
N GLN A 224 -12.41 -17.60 -14.95
CA GLN A 224 -12.83 -18.26 -16.19
C GLN A 224 -12.32 -19.70 -16.28
N GLY A 225 -11.06 -19.92 -15.91
CA GLY A 225 -10.48 -21.27 -15.86
C GLY A 225 -11.30 -22.21 -14.97
N LEU A 226 -11.68 -21.77 -13.76
CA LEU A 226 -12.48 -22.56 -12.82
C LEU A 226 -13.89 -22.86 -13.36
N ASN A 227 -14.55 -21.88 -13.99
CA ASN A 227 -15.88 -22.07 -14.59
C ASN A 227 -15.87 -22.97 -15.83
N SER A 228 -14.71 -23.19 -16.47
CA SER A 228 -14.60 -24.07 -17.64
C SER A 228 -14.63 -25.56 -17.27
N TYR A 229 -14.40 -25.88 -15.99
CA TYR A 229 -14.37 -27.26 -15.48
C TYR A 229 -15.70 -27.72 -14.85
N TYR A 230 -16.68 -26.81 -14.73
CA TYR A 230 -18.05 -27.07 -14.28
C TYR A 230 -19.03 -26.96 -15.46
#